data_AF-C7NGR6-F1
#
_entry.id   AF-C7NGR6-F1
#
_cell.length_a   1.000
_cell.length_b   1.000
_cell.length_c   1.000
_cell.angle_alpha   90.00
_cell.angle_beta   90.00
_cell.angle_gamma   90.00
#
_symmetry.space_group_name_H-M   'P 1'
#
loop_
_entity.id
_entity.type
_entity.pdbx_description
1 polymer ?
#
loop_
_entity_poly.entity_id
_entity_poly.type
_entity_poly.pdbx_seq_one_letter_code
_entity_poly.pdbx_strand_id
1 'polypeptide(L)'
;MAAAHHPLSLLVLAALVALSFAVEAPRDWPPADWGRLPLTVRDYAVWAALLGALWGAVTGLRHGPGSVAPGRSTGRSIPSLLAGEVGPLVVALWAGAVIGLVPLTITLAREAPGTLGFGDAMATVAGIALLALWPTLGMALGTLLARWGVLLAPLVTLALLFLPAQVRGTPLASITPWWGNGFPAPGWEMAWPATLSRLAVLGLVAGALLLLAAWRLGTPRGARRLPASALAAGAGAVALAAVSVVLRPDVVTATGEMRCLEREHVTLCSAPEEQEVVEALSGRVDALVAVTGTGPVTWVTEAVVDQRPADGVLRGLGQPDRSAAMGTTTDHVASRLGGAGSCGRAAPQEQHDAATDLTQELRRRAVPSWSPAQGTGVASLSASEFRTWYAEHRERVENCELDREDLQ
;
A
#
# COMPACT_ATOMS: atom_id res chain seq x y z
N MET A 1 11.49 -43.11 17.09
CA MET A 1 11.24 -41.94 16.21
C MET A 1 11.64 -40.68 16.95
N ALA A 2 12.91 -40.31 16.85
CA ALA A 2 13.43 -39.06 17.38
C ALA A 2 13.96 -38.26 16.19
N ALA A 3 13.06 -37.54 15.55
CA ALA A 3 13.41 -36.47 14.62
C ALA A 3 12.68 -35.21 15.10
N ALA A 4 12.75 -34.94 16.41
CA ALA A 4 12.69 -33.56 16.88
C ALA A 4 13.77 -32.81 16.09
N HIS A 5 13.39 -31.75 15.40
CA HIS A 5 14.30 -30.94 14.60
C HIS A 5 15.64 -30.77 15.34
N HIS A 6 16.73 -31.28 14.75
CA HIS A 6 18.04 -31.26 15.41
C HIS A 6 18.32 -29.79 15.78
N PRO A 7 18.68 -29.45 17.03
CA PRO A 7 18.85 -28.05 17.46
C PRO A 7 19.78 -27.26 16.53
N LEU A 8 20.76 -27.94 15.94
CA LEU A 8 21.67 -27.40 14.92
C LEU A 8 20.95 -26.90 13.67
N SER A 9 19.90 -27.58 13.19
CA SER A 9 19.12 -27.14 12.03
C SER A 9 18.29 -25.87 12.30
N LEU A 10 17.80 -25.71 13.54
CA LEU A 10 17.10 -24.49 13.96
C LEU A 10 18.07 -23.31 14.13
N LEU A 11 19.27 -23.59 14.67
CA LEU A 11 20.33 -22.59 14.78
C LEU A 11 20.82 -22.12 13.40
N VAL A 12 21.00 -23.05 12.45
CA VAL A 12 21.36 -22.71 11.06
C VAL A 12 20.27 -21.87 10.40
N LEU A 13 18.99 -22.23 10.57
CA LEU A 13 17.88 -21.44 10.05
C LEU A 13 17.87 -20.01 10.63
N ALA A 14 18.01 -19.88 11.96
CA ALA A 14 18.07 -18.59 12.63
C ALA A 14 19.28 -17.75 12.15
N ALA A 15 20.45 -18.39 11.96
CA ALA A 15 21.65 -17.74 11.45
C ALA A 15 21.49 -17.28 9.99
N LEU A 16 20.90 -18.09 9.12
CA LEU A 16 20.62 -17.71 7.72
C LEU A 16 19.67 -16.52 7.65
N VAL A 17 18.64 -16.50 8.50
CA VAL A 17 17.72 -15.36 8.61
C VAL A 17 18.49 -14.13 9.09
N ALA A 18 19.23 -14.23 10.20
CA ALA A 18 20.04 -13.12 10.71
C ALA A 18 21.04 -12.58 9.67
N LEU A 19 21.69 -13.48 8.91
CA LEU A 19 22.59 -13.12 7.82
C LEU A 19 21.86 -12.42 6.67
N SER A 20 20.62 -12.79 6.35
CA SER A 20 19.85 -12.10 5.31
C SER A 20 19.64 -10.62 5.64
N PHE A 21 19.41 -10.28 6.92
CA PHE A 21 19.35 -8.89 7.39
C PHE A 21 20.72 -8.19 7.48
N ALA A 22 21.83 -8.93 7.41
CA ALA A 22 23.19 -8.40 7.63
C ALA A 22 24.03 -8.26 6.35
N VAL A 23 23.75 -9.02 5.28
CA VAL A 23 24.69 -9.22 4.15
C VAL A 23 24.50 -8.26 2.98
N GLU A 24 23.32 -7.68 2.78
CA GLU A 24 23.13 -6.62 1.78
C GLU A 24 22.74 -5.34 2.51
N ALA A 25 23.61 -4.34 2.52
CA ALA A 25 23.18 -2.98 2.76
C ALA A 25 22.31 -2.55 1.56
N PRO A 26 21.08 -2.04 1.76
CA PRO A 26 20.33 -1.46 0.65
C PRO A 26 21.17 -0.36 -0.01
N ARG A 27 20.93 -0.07 -1.30
CA ARG A 27 21.67 0.94 -2.08
C ARG A 27 21.75 2.34 -1.43
N ASP A 28 20.95 2.57 -0.37
CA ASP A 28 20.89 3.79 0.44
C ASP A 28 21.28 3.54 1.91
N TRP A 29 22.42 2.90 2.17
CA TRP A 29 22.97 2.76 3.53
C TRP A 29 23.96 3.90 3.85
N PRO A 30 23.83 4.56 5.02
CA PRO A 30 22.88 4.30 6.11
C PRO A 30 21.45 4.80 5.81
N PRO A 31 20.41 4.17 6.40
CA PRO A 31 19.03 4.61 6.25
C PRO A 31 18.87 6.05 6.76
N ALA A 32 18.29 6.92 5.94
CA ALA A 32 18.20 8.35 6.21
C ALA A 32 17.24 8.73 7.37
N ASP A 33 16.31 7.84 7.73
CA ASP A 33 15.19 8.14 8.62
C ASP A 33 14.52 6.86 9.19
N TRP A 34 13.80 7.01 10.32
CA TRP A 34 13.08 5.90 10.99
C TRP A 34 11.96 5.30 10.13
N GLY A 35 11.37 6.07 9.21
CA GLY A 35 10.34 5.60 8.28
C GLY A 35 10.84 4.52 7.31
N ARG A 36 12.16 4.35 7.15
CA ARG A 36 12.76 3.26 6.35
C ARG A 36 12.89 1.94 7.09
N LEU A 37 12.76 1.91 8.42
CA LEU A 37 12.88 0.67 9.19
C LEU A 37 11.88 -0.42 8.74
N PRO A 38 10.58 -0.13 8.53
CA PRO A 38 9.62 -1.10 7.99
C PRO A 38 9.97 -1.60 6.58
N LEU A 39 10.63 -0.76 5.76
CA LEU A 39 11.06 -1.11 4.39
C LEU A 39 12.20 -2.12 4.40
N THR A 40 13.20 -1.87 5.25
CA THR A 40 14.30 -2.78 5.46
C THR A 40 13.76 -4.12 5.96
N VAL A 41 12.84 -4.10 6.94
CA VAL A 41 12.18 -5.32 7.43
C VAL A 41 11.48 -6.06 6.30
N ARG A 42 10.74 -5.37 5.43
CA ARG A 42 10.08 -5.95 4.25
C ARG A 42 11.07 -6.70 3.36
N ASP A 43 12.13 -6.02 2.91
CA ASP A 43 12.99 -6.52 1.84
C ASP A 43 13.70 -7.82 2.25
N TYR A 44 14.06 -7.94 3.53
CA TYR A 44 14.70 -9.15 4.05
C TYR A 44 13.71 -10.21 4.55
N ALA A 45 12.53 -9.81 5.02
CA ALA A 45 11.55 -10.75 5.56
C ALA A 45 10.90 -11.63 4.47
N VAL A 46 11.02 -11.28 3.18
CA VAL A 46 10.71 -12.18 2.04
C VAL A 46 11.56 -13.46 2.12
N TRP A 47 12.86 -13.33 2.37
CA TRP A 47 13.77 -14.48 2.46
C TRP A 47 13.46 -15.33 3.68
N ALA A 48 13.19 -14.69 4.83
CA ALA A 48 12.75 -15.38 6.04
C ALA A 48 11.42 -16.12 5.84
N ALA A 49 10.46 -15.51 5.15
CA ALA A 49 9.17 -16.11 4.81
C ALA A 49 9.32 -17.33 3.89
N LEU A 50 10.17 -17.25 2.86
CA LEU A 50 10.49 -18.35 1.96
C LEU A 50 11.12 -19.53 2.69
N LEU A 51 12.15 -19.26 3.51
CA LEU A 51 12.82 -20.27 4.32
C LEU A 51 11.82 -20.94 5.29
N GLY A 52 11.01 -20.14 5.97
CA GLY A 52 9.98 -20.63 6.88
C GLY A 52 8.92 -21.50 6.19
N ALA A 53 8.40 -21.05 5.05
CA ALA A 53 7.40 -21.79 4.27
C ALA A 53 7.96 -23.10 3.71
N LEU A 54 9.19 -23.10 3.20
CA LEU A 54 9.86 -24.30 2.69
C LEU A 54 10.07 -25.32 3.81
N TRP A 55 10.60 -24.89 4.96
CA TRP A 55 10.83 -25.76 6.11
C TRP A 55 9.53 -26.29 6.71
N GLY A 56 8.49 -25.45 6.77
CA GLY A 56 7.14 -25.84 7.13
C GLY A 56 6.58 -26.91 6.19
N ALA A 57 6.73 -26.75 4.87
CA ALA A 57 6.27 -27.71 3.87
C ALA A 57 6.96 -29.08 4.00
N VAL A 58 8.29 -29.09 4.19
CA VAL A 58 9.05 -30.33 4.45
C VAL A 58 8.54 -31.03 5.71
N THR A 59 8.23 -30.26 6.75
CA THR A 59 7.67 -30.80 7.99
C THR A 59 6.25 -31.35 7.78
N GLY A 60 5.43 -30.64 7.01
CA GLY A 60 4.07 -31.05 6.65
C GLY A 60 4.03 -32.34 5.81
N LEU A 61 4.98 -32.52 4.89
CA LEU A 61 5.12 -33.76 4.12
C LEU A 61 5.22 -35.01 5.01
N ARG A 62 5.98 -34.90 6.11
CA ARG A 62 6.20 -36.01 7.05
C ARG A 62 4.91 -36.44 7.75
N HIS A 63 3.94 -35.53 7.84
CA HIS A 63 2.64 -35.75 8.46
C HIS A 63 1.55 -36.07 7.43
N GLY A 64 1.92 -36.30 6.17
CA GLY A 64 0.99 -36.59 5.09
C GLY A 64 0.21 -37.90 5.31
N PRO A 65 -0.90 -38.09 4.58
CA PRO A 65 -1.79 -39.25 4.72
C PRO A 65 -1.18 -40.61 4.28
N GLY A 66 0.11 -40.64 3.93
CA GLY A 66 0.87 -41.85 3.59
C GLY A 66 1.90 -42.26 4.65
N SER A 67 2.12 -41.47 5.70
CA SER A 67 3.23 -41.64 6.65
C SER A 67 2.80 -41.94 8.09
N VAL A 68 1.50 -42.14 8.34
CA VAL A 68 0.99 -42.51 9.67
C VAL A 68 1.03 -44.03 9.84
N ALA A 69 2.02 -44.52 10.58
CA ALA A 69 2.03 -45.89 11.09
C ALA A 69 1.09 -45.97 12.31
N PRO A 70 0.09 -46.86 12.34
CA PRO A 70 -0.80 -47.01 13.49
C PRO A 70 -0.01 -47.66 14.64
N GLY A 71 0.41 -46.85 15.61
CA GLY A 71 1.08 -47.31 16.83
C GLY A 71 0.25 -47.00 18.07
N ARG A 72 0.31 -47.88 19.08
CA ARG A 72 -0.23 -47.66 20.43
C ARG A 72 0.62 -46.61 21.17
N SER A 73 0.57 -45.35 20.75
CA SER A 73 1.02 -44.24 21.59
C SER A 73 -0.19 -43.58 22.24
N THR A 74 -0.02 -43.11 23.47
CA THR A 74 -1.02 -42.30 24.19
C THR A 74 -1.48 -41.17 23.27
N GLY A 75 -2.78 -41.10 23.01
CA GLY A 75 -3.40 -40.26 21.98
C GLY A 75 -3.06 -38.79 22.15
N ARG A 76 -1.95 -38.34 21.55
CA ARG A 76 -1.67 -36.92 21.39
C ARG A 76 -2.62 -36.40 20.33
N SER A 77 -3.37 -35.35 20.69
CA SER A 77 -4.25 -34.69 19.75
C SER A 77 -3.42 -34.08 18.62
N ILE A 78 -3.92 -34.14 17.38
CA ILE A 78 -3.27 -33.52 16.19
C ILE A 78 -2.80 -32.08 16.47
N PRO A 79 -3.56 -31.22 17.18
CA PRO A 79 -3.10 -29.87 17.54
C PRO A 79 -1.83 -29.87 18.40
N SER A 80 -1.69 -30.79 19.35
CA SER A 80 -0.49 -30.87 20.22
C SER A 80 0.77 -31.30 19.47
N LEU A 81 0.61 -32.15 18.45
CA LEU A 81 1.72 -32.57 17.57
C LEU A 81 2.12 -31.42 16.64
N LEU A 82 1.14 -30.74 16.02
CA LEU A 82 1.40 -29.59 15.15
C LEU A 82 2.07 -28.44 15.93
N ALA A 83 1.61 -28.14 17.14
CA ALA A 83 2.20 -27.09 17.98
C ALA A 83 3.65 -27.41 18.42
N GLY A 84 3.94 -28.68 18.73
CA GLY A 84 5.28 -29.13 19.11
C GLY A 84 6.31 -29.06 17.99
N GLU A 85 5.89 -29.21 16.73
CA GLU A 85 6.78 -29.20 15.56
C GLU A 85 6.89 -27.80 14.92
N VAL A 86 5.80 -27.03 14.88
CA VAL A 86 5.80 -25.68 14.27
C VAL A 86 6.32 -24.61 15.22
N GLY A 87 6.05 -24.75 16.52
CA GLY A 87 6.48 -23.78 17.54
C GLY A 87 7.98 -23.46 17.48
N PRO A 88 8.88 -24.46 17.47
CA PRO A 88 10.32 -24.23 17.37
C PRO A 88 10.75 -23.50 16.09
N LEU A 89 10.07 -23.74 14.97
CA LEU A 89 10.35 -23.07 13.69
C LEU A 89 9.97 -21.58 13.75
N VAL A 90 8.80 -21.28 14.33
CA VAL A 90 8.35 -19.90 14.55
C VAL A 90 9.32 -19.16 15.46
N VAL A 91 9.73 -19.78 16.57
CA VAL A 91 10.70 -19.20 17.51
C VAL A 91 12.05 -18.94 16.85
N ALA A 92 12.54 -19.87 16.03
CA ALA A 92 13.81 -19.70 15.31
C ALA A 92 13.77 -18.54 14.31
N LEU A 93 12.66 -18.37 13.58
CA LEU A 93 12.47 -17.25 12.65
C LEU A 93 12.39 -15.91 13.37
N TRP A 94 11.62 -15.83 14.46
CA TRP A 94 11.54 -14.62 15.29
C TRP A 94 12.89 -14.26 15.90
N ALA A 95 13.60 -15.24 16.48
CA ALA A 95 14.93 -15.01 17.04
C ALA A 95 15.91 -14.50 15.97
N GLY A 96 15.94 -15.14 14.79
CA GLY A 96 16.79 -14.70 13.67
C GLY A 96 16.46 -13.29 13.19
N ALA A 97 15.18 -12.95 13.05
CA ALA A 97 14.73 -11.63 12.65
C ALA A 97 15.07 -10.55 13.70
N VAL A 98 14.83 -10.83 14.99
CA VAL A 98 15.17 -9.89 16.08
C VAL A 98 16.68 -9.68 16.14
N ILE A 99 17.49 -10.74 16.11
CA ILE A 99 18.96 -10.64 16.12
C ILE A 99 19.45 -9.84 14.92
N GLY A 100 18.88 -10.06 13.72
CA GLY A 100 19.23 -9.32 12.52
C GLY A 100 18.85 -7.83 12.56
N LEU A 101 17.77 -7.47 13.25
CA LEU A 101 17.29 -6.08 13.35
C LEU A 101 17.99 -5.25 14.43
N VAL A 102 18.56 -5.88 15.47
CA VAL A 102 19.30 -5.18 16.53
C VAL A 102 20.38 -4.22 15.97
N PRO A 103 21.31 -4.63 15.09
CA PRO A 103 22.33 -3.71 14.57
C PRO A 103 21.71 -2.55 13.78
N LEU A 104 20.66 -2.82 12.99
CA LEU A 104 19.95 -1.79 12.20
C LEU A 104 19.32 -0.71 13.09
N THR A 105 18.62 -1.13 14.16
CA THR A 105 17.99 -0.20 15.10
C THR A 105 19.01 0.62 15.89
N ILE A 106 20.16 0.03 16.24
CA ILE A 106 21.26 0.74 16.92
C ILE A 106 21.87 1.80 15.99
N THR A 107 22.07 1.51 14.70
CA THR A 107 22.59 2.48 13.73
C THR A 107 21.62 3.63 13.53
N LEU A 108 20.33 3.34 13.31
CA LEU A 108 19.28 4.36 13.18
C LEU A 108 19.21 5.27 14.41
N ALA A 109 19.27 4.71 15.62
CA ALA A 109 19.24 5.48 16.85
C ALA A 109 20.46 6.41 17.04
N ARG A 110 21.58 6.14 16.36
CA ARG A 110 22.80 6.96 16.45
C ARG A 110 22.89 8.01 15.37
N GLU A 111 22.33 7.75 14.18
CA GLU A 111 22.63 8.52 12.97
C GLU A 111 21.40 9.20 12.34
N ALA A 112 20.18 8.71 12.59
CA ALA A 112 18.97 9.21 11.94
C ALA A 112 18.29 10.33 12.76
N PRO A 113 17.86 11.43 12.12
CA PRO A 113 17.03 12.44 12.77
C PRO A 113 15.60 11.91 13.05
N GLY A 114 15.00 12.36 14.15
CA GLY A 114 13.62 12.05 14.53
C GLY A 114 13.45 10.80 15.42
N THR A 115 12.20 10.36 15.57
CA THR A 115 11.80 9.21 16.39
C THR A 115 10.92 8.26 15.59
N LEU A 116 10.93 6.98 15.97
CA LEU A 116 10.05 5.97 15.37
C LEU A 116 8.57 6.31 15.59
N GLY A 117 7.81 6.52 14.51
CA GLY A 117 6.36 6.71 14.56
C GLY A 117 5.63 5.45 15.04
N PHE A 118 4.43 5.61 15.63
CA PHE A 118 3.62 4.48 16.10
C PHE A 118 3.24 3.55 14.94
N GLY A 119 2.89 4.14 13.80
CA GLY A 119 2.60 3.44 12.56
C GLY A 119 3.75 2.53 12.10
N ASP A 120 4.96 3.08 12.08
CA ASP A 120 6.17 2.38 11.63
C ASP A 120 6.61 1.31 12.62
N ALA A 121 6.48 1.57 13.92
CA ALA A 121 6.70 0.58 14.96
C ALA A 121 5.74 -0.60 14.80
N MET A 122 4.44 -0.32 14.61
CA MET A 122 3.42 -1.33 14.38
C MET A 122 3.67 -2.11 13.10
N ALA A 123 4.05 -1.45 11.99
CA ALA A 123 4.39 -2.11 10.73
C ALA A 123 5.61 -3.03 10.86
N THR A 124 6.63 -2.59 11.60
CA THR A 124 7.84 -3.38 11.89
C THR A 124 7.51 -4.62 12.72
N VAL A 125 6.79 -4.44 13.83
CA VAL A 125 6.37 -5.54 14.70
C VAL A 125 5.42 -6.49 13.98
N ALA A 126 4.47 -5.96 13.22
CA ALA A 126 3.57 -6.74 12.36
C ALA A 126 4.36 -7.58 11.36
N GLY A 127 5.39 -7.00 10.73
CA GLY A 127 6.25 -7.74 9.83
C GLY A 127 6.94 -8.93 10.50
N ILE A 128 7.54 -8.72 11.66
CA ILE A 128 8.17 -9.81 12.42
C ILE A 128 7.11 -10.86 12.84
N ALA A 129 5.95 -10.41 13.32
CA ALA A 129 4.88 -11.30 13.76
C ALA A 129 4.38 -12.20 12.62
N LEU A 130 4.32 -11.68 11.38
CA LEU A 130 3.91 -12.43 10.20
C LEU A 130 4.85 -13.58 9.84
N LEU A 131 6.10 -13.55 10.30
CA LEU A 131 7.01 -14.67 10.13
C LEU A 131 6.48 -15.97 10.77
N ALA A 132 5.57 -15.88 11.74
CA ALA A 132 4.91 -17.05 12.32
C ALA A 132 3.91 -17.73 11.36
N LEU A 133 3.36 -16.98 10.41
CA LEU A 133 2.30 -17.47 9.52
C LEU A 133 2.86 -18.25 8.31
N TRP A 134 4.12 -18.03 7.93
CA TRP A 134 4.72 -18.72 6.78
C TRP A 134 5.05 -20.20 7.04
N PRO A 135 5.64 -20.60 8.18
CA PRO A 135 5.83 -22.01 8.51
C PRO A 135 4.52 -22.78 8.65
N THR A 136 3.51 -22.14 9.24
CA THR A 136 2.18 -22.76 9.42
C THR A 136 1.50 -22.99 8.07
N LEU A 137 1.53 -21.99 7.18
CA LEU A 137 0.99 -22.10 5.83
C LEU A 137 1.76 -23.12 4.99
N GLY A 138 3.09 -23.11 5.06
CA GLY A 138 3.95 -24.12 4.44
C GLY A 138 3.60 -25.53 4.89
N MET A 139 3.41 -25.74 6.19
CA MET A 139 3.01 -27.03 6.75
C MET A 139 1.62 -27.47 6.27
N ALA A 140 0.64 -26.56 6.23
CA ALA A 140 -0.68 -26.85 5.67
C ALA A 140 -0.57 -27.28 4.20
N LEU A 141 0.23 -26.58 3.39
CA LEU A 141 0.46 -26.96 1.99
C LEU A 141 1.19 -28.30 1.85
N GLY A 142 2.20 -28.57 2.68
CA GLY A 142 2.92 -29.85 2.70
C GLY A 142 2.02 -31.04 3.07
N THR A 143 1.13 -30.85 4.06
CA THR A 143 0.17 -31.88 4.48
C THR A 143 -0.94 -32.10 3.46
N LEU A 144 -1.45 -31.03 2.84
CA LEU A 144 -2.55 -31.08 1.87
C LEU A 144 -2.09 -31.54 0.47
N LEU A 145 -0.94 -31.09 -0.01
CA LEU A 145 -0.52 -31.27 -1.41
C LEU A 145 0.59 -32.31 -1.58
N ALA A 146 1.02 -32.95 -0.47
CA ALA A 146 2.08 -33.95 -0.46
C ALA A 146 3.31 -33.43 -1.26
N ARG A 147 3.92 -34.24 -2.14
CA ARG A 147 5.13 -33.89 -2.91
C ARG A 147 5.09 -32.52 -3.61
N TRP A 148 3.89 -32.04 -3.98
CA TRP A 148 3.72 -30.74 -4.62
C TRP A 148 3.76 -29.58 -3.63
N GLY A 149 3.54 -29.82 -2.34
CA GLY A 149 3.55 -28.79 -1.30
C GLY A 149 4.92 -28.13 -1.11
N VAL A 150 6.02 -28.85 -1.32
CA VAL A 150 7.39 -28.26 -1.25
C VAL A 150 7.67 -27.31 -2.41
N LEU A 151 7.09 -27.57 -3.58
CA LEU A 151 7.19 -26.70 -4.75
C LEU A 151 6.19 -25.53 -4.66
N LEU A 152 4.97 -25.80 -4.22
CA LEU A 152 3.89 -24.82 -4.18
C LEU A 152 3.98 -23.88 -2.98
N ALA A 153 4.56 -24.28 -1.85
CA ALA A 153 4.75 -23.39 -0.71
C ALA A 153 5.57 -22.13 -1.05
N PRO A 154 6.78 -22.22 -1.63
CA PRO A 154 7.53 -21.03 -2.02
C PRO A 154 6.82 -20.24 -3.14
N LEU A 155 6.16 -20.90 -4.10
CA LEU A 155 5.40 -20.22 -5.16
C LEU A 155 4.20 -19.43 -4.61
N VAL A 156 3.44 -20.02 -3.68
CA VAL A 156 2.31 -19.36 -3.01
C VAL A 156 2.82 -18.24 -2.11
N THR A 157 3.93 -18.43 -1.38
CA THR A 157 4.57 -17.38 -0.59
C THR A 157 5.00 -16.20 -1.47
N LEU A 158 5.67 -16.45 -2.60
CA LEU A 158 6.02 -15.41 -3.57
C LEU A 158 4.79 -14.72 -4.15
N ALA A 159 3.76 -15.47 -4.55
CA ALA A 159 2.52 -14.89 -5.06
C ALA A 159 1.83 -14.02 -3.99
N LEU A 160 1.75 -14.45 -2.73
CA LEU A 160 1.15 -13.66 -1.66
C LEU A 160 1.98 -12.41 -1.30
N LEU A 161 3.30 -12.46 -1.48
CA LEU A 161 4.23 -11.35 -1.23
C LEU A 161 4.27 -10.33 -2.38
N PHE A 162 4.17 -10.80 -3.63
CA PHE A 162 4.47 -10.00 -4.83
C PHE A 162 3.30 -9.83 -5.80
N LEU A 163 2.10 -10.36 -5.52
CA LEU A 163 0.92 -10.11 -6.35
C LEU A 163 0.14 -8.92 -5.77
N PRO A 164 0.41 -7.67 -6.21
CA PRO A 164 -0.50 -6.58 -5.94
C PRO A 164 -1.78 -6.81 -6.73
N ALA A 165 -2.93 -6.78 -6.08
CA ALA A 165 -4.15 -6.49 -6.81
C ALA A 165 -4.12 -4.99 -7.16
N GLN A 166 -4.78 -4.55 -8.23
CA GLN A 166 -4.92 -3.13 -8.56
C GLN A 166 -6.41 -2.84 -8.55
N VAL A 167 -6.90 -2.03 -7.62
CA VAL A 167 -8.30 -1.55 -7.67
C VAL A 167 -8.29 -0.03 -7.59
N ARG A 168 -8.74 0.58 -8.69
CA ARG A 168 -8.83 2.04 -8.91
C ARG A 168 -7.48 2.77 -8.96
N GLY A 169 -6.46 2.16 -9.57
CA GLY A 169 -5.18 2.84 -9.85
C GLY A 169 -4.26 3.00 -8.64
N THR A 170 -4.69 2.59 -7.45
CA THR A 170 -3.82 2.36 -6.29
C THR A 170 -3.53 0.86 -6.18
N PRO A 171 -2.30 0.47 -5.83
CA PRO A 171 -1.98 -0.93 -5.58
C PRO A 171 -2.81 -1.39 -4.39
N LEU A 172 -3.84 -2.19 -4.66
CA LEU A 172 -4.44 -3.01 -3.63
C LEU A 172 -3.37 -3.95 -3.14
N ALA A 173 -3.07 -3.83 -1.86
CA ALA A 173 -2.80 -4.96 -0.98
C ALA A 173 -1.95 -6.06 -1.63
N SER A 174 -0.63 -5.97 -1.44
CA SER A 174 -0.01 -7.20 -0.98
C SER A 174 -0.80 -7.68 0.25
N ILE A 175 -1.06 -8.98 0.34
CA ILE A 175 -1.80 -9.57 1.48
C ILE A 175 -0.91 -9.51 2.75
N THR A 176 0.33 -9.03 2.59
CA THR A 176 1.23 -8.61 3.65
C THR A 176 1.06 -7.11 3.95
N PRO A 177 1.39 -6.63 5.15
CA PRO A 177 1.53 -5.22 5.47
C PRO A 177 2.69 -4.56 4.70
N TRP A 178 3.25 -5.21 3.68
CA TRP A 178 4.51 -4.86 3.04
C TRP A 178 4.31 -4.49 1.57
N TRP A 179 4.57 -3.24 1.24
CA TRP A 179 4.29 -2.65 -0.08
C TRP A 179 5.29 -3.07 -1.15
N GLY A 180 4.79 -3.36 -2.35
CA GLY A 180 5.61 -3.41 -3.57
C GLY A 180 5.79 -2.03 -4.19
N ASN A 181 7.05 -1.61 -4.35
CA ASN A 181 7.57 -0.61 -5.30
C ASN A 181 7.20 0.88 -5.16
N GLY A 182 7.05 1.39 -3.95
CA GLY A 182 7.09 2.84 -3.72
C GLY A 182 6.64 3.18 -2.32
N PHE A 183 7.59 3.38 -1.41
CA PHE A 183 7.27 4.05 -0.16
C PHE A 183 7.27 5.56 -0.44
N PRO A 184 6.40 6.34 0.21
CA PRO A 184 6.53 7.79 0.14
C PRO A 184 7.88 8.24 0.72
N ALA A 185 8.30 9.43 0.31
CA ALA A 185 9.53 10.08 0.77
C ALA A 185 9.55 10.25 2.31
N PRO A 186 10.69 10.63 2.92
CA PRO A 186 10.79 10.86 4.36
C PRO A 186 9.66 11.76 4.91
N GLY A 187 9.10 11.39 6.08
CA GLY A 187 8.03 12.10 6.82
C GLY A 187 6.58 11.62 6.56
N TRP A 188 6.45 10.43 5.99
CA TRP A 188 5.18 9.70 5.97
C TRP A 188 5.29 8.51 6.92
N GLU A 189 4.26 8.28 7.75
CA GLU A 189 4.17 7.11 8.62
C GLU A 189 3.16 6.11 8.08
N MET A 190 3.33 4.84 8.41
CA MET A 190 2.36 3.80 8.04
C MET A 190 1.07 3.93 8.86
N ALA A 191 -0.08 3.91 8.20
CA ALA A 191 -1.35 3.91 8.92
C ALA A 191 -1.54 2.58 9.68
N TRP A 192 -1.67 2.66 11.00
CA TRP A 192 -1.86 1.48 11.85
C TRP A 192 -3.12 0.66 11.50
N PRO A 193 -4.27 1.23 11.07
CA PRO A 193 -5.45 0.44 10.72
C PRO A 193 -5.20 -0.44 9.48
N ALA A 194 -4.46 0.08 8.50
CA ALA A 194 -4.08 -0.68 7.31
C ALA A 194 -3.21 -1.88 7.70
N THR A 195 -2.24 -1.69 8.60
CA THR A 195 -1.38 -2.75 9.11
C THR A 195 -2.19 -3.85 9.82
N LEU A 196 -3.11 -3.48 10.72
CA LEU A 196 -3.94 -4.44 11.46
C LEU A 196 -4.90 -5.22 10.55
N SER A 197 -5.53 -4.54 9.58
CA SER A 197 -6.47 -5.19 8.66
C SER A 197 -5.80 -6.34 7.88
N ARG A 198 -4.55 -6.16 7.47
CA ARG A 198 -3.78 -7.15 6.71
C ARG A 198 -3.31 -8.32 7.57
N LEU A 199 -2.83 -8.04 8.78
CA LEU A 199 -2.55 -9.08 9.77
C LEU A 199 -3.78 -9.97 10.00
N ALA A 200 -4.95 -9.34 10.16
CA ALA A 200 -6.20 -10.05 10.36
C ALA A 200 -6.55 -10.95 9.16
N VAL A 201 -6.47 -10.43 7.94
CA VAL A 201 -6.75 -11.22 6.72
C VAL A 201 -5.79 -12.40 6.56
N LEU A 202 -4.46 -12.18 6.69
CA LEU A 202 -3.49 -13.29 6.56
C LEU A 202 -3.66 -14.32 7.68
N GLY A 203 -3.90 -13.86 8.92
CA GLY A 203 -4.17 -14.74 10.06
C GLY A 203 -5.41 -15.60 9.84
N LEU A 204 -6.48 -15.03 9.29
CA LEU A 204 -7.71 -15.77 8.96
C LEU A 204 -7.47 -16.79 7.84
N VAL A 205 -6.73 -16.43 6.78
CA VAL A 205 -6.39 -17.35 5.68
C VAL A 205 -5.53 -18.51 6.19
N ALA A 206 -4.46 -18.22 6.95
CA ALA A 206 -3.61 -19.23 7.55
C ALA A 206 -4.40 -20.14 8.50
N GLY A 207 -5.27 -19.56 9.34
CA GLY A 207 -6.16 -20.30 10.24
C GLY A 207 -7.12 -21.22 9.49
N ALA A 208 -7.77 -20.74 8.42
CA ALA A 208 -8.68 -21.54 7.60
C ALA A 208 -7.96 -22.72 6.93
N LEU A 209 -6.75 -22.51 6.40
CA LEU A 209 -5.92 -23.57 5.81
C LEU A 209 -5.46 -24.60 6.84
N LEU A 210 -5.08 -24.17 8.05
CA LEU A 210 -4.73 -25.07 9.15
C LEU A 210 -5.91 -25.91 9.61
N LEU A 211 -7.10 -25.32 9.75
CA LEU A 211 -8.32 -26.04 10.09
C LEU A 211 -8.67 -27.09 9.02
N LEU A 212 -8.50 -26.74 7.74
CA LEU A 212 -8.68 -27.66 6.62
C LEU A 212 -7.66 -28.82 6.65
N ALA A 213 -6.40 -28.52 6.96
CA ALA A 213 -5.34 -29.52 7.11
C ALA A 213 -5.63 -30.46 8.28
N ALA A 214 -5.98 -29.93 9.45
CA ALA A 214 -6.34 -30.69 10.63
C ALA A 214 -7.57 -31.60 10.37
N TRP A 215 -8.61 -31.06 9.72
CA TRP A 215 -9.78 -31.85 9.33
C TRP A 215 -9.40 -33.02 8.43
N ARG A 216 -8.58 -32.78 7.39
CA ARG A 216 -8.18 -33.81 6.43
C ARG A 216 -7.35 -34.93 7.05
N LEU A 217 -6.53 -34.61 8.06
CA LEU A 217 -5.74 -35.57 8.83
C LEU A 217 -6.61 -36.38 9.79
N GLY A 218 -7.64 -35.77 10.38
CA GLY A 218 -8.54 -36.42 11.33
C GLY A 218 -9.67 -37.24 10.70
N THR A 219 -10.02 -37.04 9.42
CA THR A 219 -11.14 -37.75 8.78
C THR A 219 -10.69 -38.93 7.89
N PRO A 220 -11.29 -40.14 8.09
CA PRO A 220 -11.01 -41.29 7.24
C PRO A 220 -11.46 -41.05 5.80
N ARG A 221 -10.70 -41.59 4.83
CA ARG A 221 -10.82 -41.30 3.38
C ARG A 221 -12.24 -41.44 2.82
N GLY A 222 -13.04 -42.40 3.32
CA GLY A 222 -14.40 -42.68 2.85
C GLY A 222 -15.51 -41.76 3.40
N ALA A 223 -15.22 -40.91 4.40
CA ALA A 223 -16.20 -40.05 5.05
C ALA A 223 -15.92 -38.54 4.87
N ARG A 224 -15.09 -38.19 3.87
CA ARG A 224 -14.62 -36.82 3.64
C ARG A 224 -15.71 -35.93 3.03
N ARG A 225 -16.56 -35.37 3.87
CA ARG A 225 -17.38 -34.20 3.56
C ARG A 225 -16.84 -32.99 4.30
N LEU A 226 -16.55 -31.90 3.58
CA LEU A 226 -16.10 -30.64 4.18
C LEU A 226 -17.07 -30.22 5.29
N PRO A 227 -16.60 -29.99 6.54
CA PRO A 227 -17.48 -29.63 7.63
C PRO A 227 -17.98 -28.20 7.41
N ALA A 228 -19.23 -27.93 7.78
CA ALA A 228 -19.84 -26.61 7.65
C ALA A 228 -19.00 -25.51 8.34
N SER A 229 -18.27 -25.85 9.41
CA SER A 229 -17.35 -24.94 10.09
C SER A 229 -16.13 -24.53 9.26
N ALA A 230 -15.57 -25.42 8.42
CA ALA A 230 -14.46 -25.08 7.54
C ALA A 230 -14.92 -24.22 6.36
N LEU A 231 -16.11 -24.51 5.82
CA LEU A 231 -16.76 -23.66 4.82
C LEU A 231 -17.09 -22.29 5.39
N ALA A 232 -17.65 -22.21 6.60
CA ALA A 232 -17.95 -20.96 7.28
C ALA A 232 -16.69 -20.15 7.61
N ALA A 233 -15.61 -20.80 8.05
CA ALA A 233 -14.33 -20.13 8.30
C ALA A 233 -13.71 -19.60 7.01
N GLY A 234 -13.73 -20.38 5.92
CA GLY A 234 -13.24 -19.95 4.61
C GLY A 234 -14.07 -18.81 4.01
N ALA A 235 -15.39 -18.93 4.04
CA ALA A 235 -16.31 -17.87 3.58
C ALA A 235 -16.17 -16.60 4.43
N GLY A 236 -16.04 -16.73 5.75
CA GLY A 236 -15.81 -15.62 6.67
C GLY A 236 -14.48 -14.91 6.40
N ALA A 237 -13.40 -15.66 6.14
CA ALA A 237 -12.10 -15.08 5.77
C ALA A 237 -12.17 -14.30 4.45
N VAL A 238 -12.86 -14.85 3.43
CA VAL A 238 -13.06 -14.18 2.14
C VAL A 238 -13.95 -12.93 2.28
N ALA A 239 -15.02 -13.01 3.08
CA ALA A 239 -15.89 -11.87 3.35
C ALA A 239 -15.16 -10.75 4.09
N LEU A 240 -14.37 -11.07 5.11
CA LEU A 240 -13.53 -10.10 5.82
C LEU A 240 -12.46 -9.48 4.91
N ALA A 241 -11.83 -10.28 4.04
CA ALA A 241 -10.90 -9.77 3.04
C ALA A 241 -11.62 -8.79 2.09
N ALA A 242 -12.80 -9.14 1.59
CA ALA A 242 -13.61 -8.26 0.74
C ALA A 242 -14.04 -6.98 1.48
N VAL A 243 -14.45 -7.07 2.74
CA VAL A 243 -14.82 -5.91 3.57
C VAL A 243 -13.61 -5.02 3.84
N SER A 244 -12.43 -5.59 4.10
CA SER A 244 -11.20 -4.80 4.30
C SER A 244 -10.78 -4.04 3.04
N VAL A 245 -11.04 -4.61 1.87
CA VAL A 245 -10.86 -3.96 0.55
C VAL A 245 -11.86 -2.83 0.35
N VAL A 246 -13.09 -2.98 0.85
CA VAL A 246 -14.16 -1.96 0.72
C VAL A 246 -13.97 -0.80 1.72
N LEU A 247 -13.53 -1.08 2.95
CA LEU A 247 -13.41 -0.10 4.04
C LEU A 247 -12.15 0.78 3.99
N ARG A 248 -11.27 0.60 3.00
CA ARG A 248 -10.16 1.50 2.63
C ARG A 248 -9.52 2.28 3.81
N PRO A 249 -8.75 1.63 4.69
CA PRO A 249 -7.82 2.42 5.49
C PRO A 249 -6.76 3.00 4.55
N ASP A 250 -6.54 4.31 4.64
CA ASP A 250 -5.36 4.92 4.02
C ASP A 250 -4.10 4.21 4.50
N VAL A 251 -3.10 4.26 3.65
CA VAL A 251 -1.94 3.39 3.70
C VAL A 251 -0.83 4.00 4.52
N VAL A 252 -0.67 5.30 4.28
CA VAL A 252 0.31 6.18 4.87
C VAL A 252 -0.44 7.41 5.33
N THR A 253 0.03 7.99 6.43
CA THR A 253 -0.43 9.26 6.95
C THR A 253 0.76 10.21 7.01
N ALA A 254 0.54 11.48 6.67
CA ALA A 254 1.60 12.48 6.78
C ALA A 254 1.98 12.71 8.25
N THR A 255 3.26 12.96 8.52
CA THR A 255 3.72 13.28 9.86
C THR A 255 3.82 14.80 10.07
N GLY A 256 3.29 15.31 11.18
CA GLY A 256 3.47 16.70 11.57
C GLY A 256 2.35 17.66 11.13
N GLU A 257 2.55 18.93 11.49
CA GLU A 257 1.58 20.01 11.23
C GLU A 257 1.66 20.50 9.79
N MET A 258 0.51 20.69 9.14
CA MET A 258 0.43 21.22 7.78
C MET A 258 1.20 22.54 7.64
N ARG A 259 1.86 22.72 6.50
CA ARG A 259 2.52 23.97 6.11
C ARG A 259 1.78 24.58 4.94
N CYS A 260 1.55 25.89 5.02
CA CYS A 260 0.90 26.63 3.95
C CYS A 260 1.87 27.61 3.32
N LEU A 261 1.93 27.59 1.99
CA LEU A 261 2.63 28.56 1.17
C LEU A 261 1.60 29.55 0.61
N GLU A 262 1.74 30.81 0.96
CA GLU A 262 0.92 31.90 0.43
C GLU A 262 1.54 32.47 -0.84
N ARG A 263 0.75 32.53 -1.91
CA ARG A 263 1.03 33.24 -3.17
C ARG A 263 -0.01 34.33 -3.38
N GLU A 264 0.11 35.07 -4.48
CA GLU A 264 -0.75 36.23 -4.76
C GLU A 264 -2.22 35.83 -4.93
N HIS A 265 -2.50 34.70 -5.60
CA HIS A 265 -3.86 34.25 -5.92
C HIS A 265 -4.25 32.95 -5.21
N VAL A 266 -3.27 32.23 -4.64
CA VAL A 266 -3.47 30.90 -4.07
C VAL A 266 -2.75 30.69 -2.75
N THR A 267 -3.41 30.02 -1.81
CA THR A 267 -2.79 29.44 -0.62
C THR A 267 -2.68 27.93 -0.82
N LEU A 268 -1.45 27.42 -0.87
CA LEU A 268 -1.18 25.98 -1.04
C LEU A 268 -0.78 25.38 0.31
N CYS A 269 -1.64 24.57 0.89
CA CYS A 269 -1.34 23.87 2.14
C CYS A 269 -0.98 22.42 1.86
N SER A 270 0.11 21.94 2.44
CA SER A 270 0.57 20.57 2.27
C SER A 270 1.14 20.03 3.56
N ALA A 271 1.36 18.73 3.58
CA ALA A 271 2.21 18.13 4.60
C ALA A 271 3.65 18.71 4.48
N PRO A 272 4.41 18.83 5.58
CA PRO A 272 5.80 19.31 5.56
C PRO A 272 6.69 18.63 4.52
N GLU A 273 6.41 17.36 4.23
CA GLU A 273 7.16 16.49 3.33
C GLU A 273 6.92 16.79 1.86
N GLU A 274 5.73 17.27 1.52
CA GLU A 274 5.34 17.62 0.15
C GLU A 274 5.76 19.05 -0.19
N GLN A 275 6.25 19.81 0.79
CA GLN A 275 6.52 21.24 0.69
C GLN A 275 7.49 21.57 -0.46
N GLU A 276 8.54 20.77 -0.68
CA GLU A 276 9.50 21.01 -1.76
C GLU A 276 8.83 20.90 -3.14
N VAL A 277 7.97 19.89 -3.33
CA VAL A 277 7.23 19.70 -4.58
C VAL A 277 6.18 20.78 -4.74
N VAL A 278 5.47 21.13 -3.66
CA VAL A 278 4.45 22.18 -3.64
C VAL A 278 5.05 23.56 -3.92
N GLU A 279 6.24 23.83 -3.40
CA GLU A 279 6.98 25.06 -3.69
C GLU A 279 7.38 25.14 -5.16
N ALA A 280 7.89 24.06 -5.75
CA ALA A 280 8.22 23.99 -7.18
C ALA A 280 6.98 24.13 -8.10
N LEU A 281 5.85 23.57 -7.68
CA LEU A 281 4.52 23.63 -8.32
C LEU A 281 3.89 25.03 -8.21
N SER A 282 4.18 25.74 -7.13
CA SER A 282 3.37 26.88 -6.69
C SER A 282 3.21 27.98 -7.72
N GLY A 283 4.27 28.31 -8.46
CA GLY A 283 4.21 29.31 -9.53
C GLY A 283 3.30 28.92 -10.69
N ARG A 284 3.21 27.62 -11.02
CA ARG A 284 2.34 27.13 -12.11
C ARG A 284 0.87 27.15 -11.69
N VAL A 285 0.58 26.79 -10.44
CA VAL A 285 -0.78 26.83 -9.89
C VAL A 285 -1.26 28.27 -9.74
N ASP A 286 -0.41 29.14 -9.19
CA ASP A 286 -0.74 30.57 -9.06
C ASP A 286 -1.01 31.20 -10.43
N ALA A 287 -0.20 30.89 -11.45
CA ALA A 287 -0.44 31.35 -12.82
C ALA A 287 -1.78 30.86 -13.40
N LEU A 288 -2.15 29.59 -13.20
CA LEU A 288 -3.44 29.05 -13.65
C LEU A 288 -4.63 29.76 -12.98
N VAL A 289 -4.53 30.00 -11.67
CA VAL A 289 -5.58 30.68 -10.88
C VAL A 289 -5.63 32.18 -11.23
N ALA A 290 -4.49 32.79 -11.54
CA ALA A 290 -4.42 34.19 -11.98
C ALA A 290 -5.10 34.43 -13.35
N VAL A 291 -5.16 33.41 -14.20
CA VAL A 291 -5.84 33.49 -15.51
C VAL A 291 -7.35 33.62 -15.34
N THR A 292 -7.94 32.85 -14.42
CA THR A 292 -9.39 32.88 -14.15
C THR A 292 -9.81 34.12 -13.38
N GLY A 293 -8.89 34.74 -12.64
CA GLY A 293 -9.20 35.87 -11.75
C GLY A 293 -9.97 35.44 -10.50
N THR A 294 -10.13 34.14 -10.26
CA THR A 294 -10.72 33.61 -9.04
C THR A 294 -9.64 33.53 -7.98
N GLY A 295 -9.57 34.48 -7.05
CA GLY A 295 -8.59 34.50 -5.96
C GLY A 295 -9.04 35.39 -4.80
N PRO A 296 -8.55 35.14 -3.57
CA PRO A 296 -7.63 34.05 -3.19
C PRO A 296 -8.34 32.70 -3.02
N VAL A 297 -7.72 31.61 -3.48
CA VAL A 297 -8.25 30.23 -3.39
C VAL A 297 -7.31 29.37 -2.54
N THR A 298 -7.86 28.51 -1.68
CA THR A 298 -7.07 27.58 -0.86
C THR A 298 -7.09 26.18 -1.48
N TRP A 299 -5.90 25.65 -1.77
CA TRP A 299 -5.72 24.27 -2.23
C TRP A 299 -4.91 23.48 -1.21
N VAL A 300 -5.40 22.30 -0.87
CA VAL A 300 -4.75 21.37 0.07
C VAL A 300 -4.27 20.13 -0.65
N THR A 301 -3.18 19.52 -0.22
CA THR A 301 -2.79 18.20 -0.73
C THR A 301 -3.69 17.10 -0.16
N GLU A 302 -3.71 15.94 -0.82
CA GLU A 302 -4.45 14.76 -0.33
C GLU A 302 -4.07 14.38 1.11
N ALA A 303 -2.83 14.68 1.51
CA ALA A 303 -2.29 14.38 2.83
C ALA A 303 -2.94 15.17 3.98
N VAL A 304 -3.42 16.39 3.71
CA VAL A 304 -3.90 17.33 4.74
C VAL A 304 -5.32 17.81 4.48
N VAL A 305 -6.05 17.15 3.57
CA VAL A 305 -7.40 17.55 3.18
C VAL A 305 -8.39 17.60 4.35
N ASP A 306 -8.22 16.71 5.33
CA ASP A 306 -9.10 16.65 6.51
C ASP A 306 -8.71 17.67 7.60
N GLN A 307 -7.57 18.36 7.46
CA GLN A 307 -7.08 19.30 8.48
C GLN A 307 -7.58 20.73 8.26
N ARG A 308 -7.97 21.10 7.03
CA ARG A 308 -8.40 22.46 6.70
C ARG A 308 -9.48 22.47 5.61
N PRO A 309 -10.54 23.29 5.74
CA PRO A 309 -11.45 23.53 4.62
C PRO A 309 -10.68 24.13 3.45
N ALA A 310 -10.87 23.56 2.26
CA ALA A 310 -10.18 23.94 1.04
C ALA A 310 -11.15 23.99 -0.14
N ASP A 311 -10.90 24.91 -1.07
CA ASP A 311 -11.66 25.02 -2.31
C ASP A 311 -11.27 23.92 -3.31
N GLY A 312 -10.03 23.44 -3.21
CA GLY A 312 -9.44 22.45 -4.11
C GLY A 312 -8.53 21.44 -3.39
N VAL A 313 -8.40 20.25 -3.98
CA VAL A 313 -7.42 19.24 -3.55
C VAL A 313 -6.38 19.05 -4.66
N LEU A 314 -5.10 19.17 -4.31
CA LEU A 314 -3.97 18.86 -5.17
C LEU A 314 -3.78 17.35 -5.19
N ARG A 315 -4.12 16.73 -6.32
CA ARG A 315 -3.97 15.29 -6.55
C ARG A 315 -2.79 14.99 -7.44
N GLY A 316 -2.20 13.80 -7.25
CA GLY A 316 -1.12 13.31 -8.11
C GLY A 316 0.29 13.65 -7.64
N LEU A 317 0.45 14.17 -6.42
CA LEU A 317 1.75 14.42 -5.81
C LEU A 317 2.48 13.13 -5.41
N GLY A 318 1.74 12.02 -5.18
CA GLY A 318 2.30 10.71 -4.84
C GLY A 318 2.91 9.93 -6.02
N GLN A 319 3.17 10.56 -7.17
CA GLN A 319 3.82 9.91 -8.30
C GLN A 319 5.34 9.72 -8.05
N PRO A 320 5.94 8.61 -8.51
CA PRO A 320 7.35 8.31 -8.24
C PRO A 320 8.33 9.26 -8.94
N ASP A 321 7.90 9.89 -10.03
CA ASP A 321 8.69 10.89 -10.78
C ASP A 321 8.14 12.28 -10.48
N ARG A 322 9.01 13.17 -9.97
CA ARG A 322 8.67 14.57 -9.67
C ARG A 322 8.13 15.32 -10.89
N SER A 323 8.68 15.05 -12.08
CA SER A 323 8.23 15.71 -13.31
C SER A 323 6.82 15.28 -13.71
N ALA A 324 6.53 13.98 -13.58
CA ALA A 324 5.20 13.42 -13.79
C ALA A 324 4.20 13.90 -12.72
N ALA A 325 4.63 14.00 -11.46
CA ALA A 325 3.82 14.53 -10.36
C ALA A 325 3.40 15.99 -10.63
N MET A 326 4.36 16.85 -10.98
CA MET A 326 4.08 18.24 -11.32
C MET A 326 3.16 18.35 -12.54
N GLY A 327 3.40 17.59 -13.60
CA GLY A 327 2.55 17.58 -14.80
C GLY A 327 1.11 17.17 -14.46
N THR A 328 0.95 16.04 -13.77
CA THR A 328 -0.37 15.51 -13.39
C THR A 328 -1.12 16.45 -12.46
N THR A 329 -0.43 17.05 -11.48
CA THR A 329 -1.05 17.99 -10.52
C THR A 329 -1.48 19.28 -11.21
N THR A 330 -0.62 19.85 -12.06
CA THR A 330 -0.94 21.05 -12.86
C THR A 330 -2.13 20.77 -13.77
N ASP A 331 -2.13 19.59 -14.39
CA ASP A 331 -3.21 19.15 -15.26
C ASP A 331 -4.54 18.99 -14.53
N HIS A 332 -4.48 18.47 -13.30
CA HIS A 332 -5.64 18.33 -12.43
C HIS A 332 -6.19 19.70 -12.03
N VAL A 333 -5.32 20.63 -11.63
CA VAL A 333 -5.70 22.01 -11.29
C VAL A 333 -6.42 22.67 -12.47
N ALA A 334 -5.82 22.63 -13.65
CA ALA A 334 -6.41 23.17 -14.86
C ALA A 334 -7.75 22.50 -15.20
N SER A 335 -7.87 21.18 -15.05
CA SER A 335 -9.12 20.45 -15.31
C SER A 335 -10.24 20.82 -14.35
N ARG A 336 -9.90 21.15 -13.10
CA ARG A 336 -10.87 21.57 -12.09
C ARG A 336 -11.34 23.00 -12.35
N LEU A 337 -10.41 23.89 -12.68
CA LEU A 337 -10.75 25.26 -13.12
C LEU A 337 -11.52 25.26 -14.45
N GLY A 338 -11.26 24.32 -15.35
CA GLY A 338 -11.99 24.21 -16.62
C GLY A 338 -13.31 23.45 -16.53
N GLY A 339 -13.72 22.95 -15.35
CA GLY A 339 -14.94 22.16 -15.17
C GLY A 339 -14.85 20.69 -15.60
N ALA A 340 -13.80 20.30 -16.33
CA ALA A 340 -13.65 18.92 -16.82
C ALA A 340 -13.59 17.89 -15.68
N GLY A 341 -13.09 18.30 -14.50
CA GLY A 341 -13.04 17.46 -13.31
C GLY A 341 -14.40 17.16 -12.67
N SER A 342 -15.45 17.96 -12.92
CA SER A 342 -16.80 17.76 -12.38
C SER A 342 -17.74 17.06 -13.36
N CYS A 343 -17.34 16.91 -14.63
CA CYS A 343 -18.12 16.20 -15.64
C CYS A 343 -18.28 14.71 -15.30
N GLY A 344 -19.47 14.33 -14.84
CA GLY A 344 -19.83 12.94 -14.59
C GLY A 344 -19.91 12.10 -15.87
N ARG A 345 -19.93 10.77 -15.75
CA ARG A 345 -20.11 9.85 -16.90
C ARG A 345 -21.44 10.03 -17.65
N ALA A 346 -22.42 10.67 -17.00
CA ALA A 346 -23.74 10.93 -17.57
C ALA A 346 -23.84 12.29 -18.28
N ALA A 347 -22.81 13.14 -18.19
CA ALA A 347 -22.81 14.42 -18.89
C ALA A 347 -22.73 14.20 -20.41
N PRO A 348 -23.50 14.96 -21.22
CA PRO A 348 -23.38 15.00 -22.68
C PRO A 348 -21.93 15.17 -23.16
N GLN A 349 -21.60 14.54 -24.29
CA GLN A 349 -20.26 14.61 -24.88
C GLN A 349 -19.84 16.06 -25.20
N GLU A 350 -20.78 16.91 -25.61
CA GLU A 350 -20.51 18.32 -25.92
C GLU A 350 -20.03 19.11 -24.70
N GLN A 351 -20.53 18.79 -23.50
CA GLN A 351 -20.08 19.42 -22.26
C GLN A 351 -18.68 18.95 -21.86
N HIS A 352 -18.38 17.65 -22.06
CA HIS A 352 -17.03 17.11 -21.88
C HIS A 352 -16.03 17.78 -22.83
N ASP A 353 -16.41 17.93 -24.10
CA ASP A 353 -15.58 18.59 -25.11
C ASP A 353 -15.34 20.06 -24.73
N ALA A 354 -16.40 20.81 -24.39
CA ALA A 354 -16.29 22.22 -23.99
C ALA A 354 -15.42 22.42 -22.72
N ALA A 355 -15.63 21.60 -21.68
CA ALA A 355 -14.83 21.67 -20.47
C ALA A 355 -13.35 21.31 -20.73
N THR A 356 -13.08 20.38 -21.66
CA THR A 356 -11.72 20.02 -22.09
C THR A 356 -11.08 21.15 -22.88
N ASP A 357 -11.82 21.78 -23.79
CA ASP A 357 -11.36 22.93 -24.59
C ASP A 357 -11.01 24.12 -23.68
N LEU A 358 -11.87 24.44 -22.71
CA LEU A 358 -11.61 25.45 -21.69
C LEU A 358 -10.38 25.11 -20.83
N THR A 359 -10.22 23.85 -20.42
CA THR A 359 -9.03 23.38 -19.69
C THR A 359 -7.75 23.61 -20.50
N GLN A 360 -7.76 23.35 -21.80
CA GLN A 360 -6.61 23.60 -22.67
C GLN A 360 -6.33 25.10 -22.81
N GLU A 361 -7.37 25.92 -22.92
CA GLU A 361 -7.22 27.37 -23.04
C GLU A 361 -6.63 28.00 -21.76
N LEU A 362 -7.06 27.54 -20.58
CA LEU A 362 -6.47 27.95 -19.30
C LEU A 362 -4.97 27.63 -19.24
N ARG A 363 -4.56 26.44 -19.69
CA ARG A 363 -3.15 26.05 -19.75
C ARG A 363 -2.36 26.91 -20.72
N ARG A 364 -2.93 27.23 -21.88
CA ARG A 364 -2.28 28.10 -22.87
C ARG A 364 -2.06 29.50 -22.31
N ARG A 365 -3.08 30.08 -21.66
CA ARG A 365 -3.04 31.43 -21.05
C ARG A 365 -2.09 31.54 -19.86
N ALA A 366 -1.86 30.46 -19.13
CA ALA A 366 -0.95 30.45 -17.98
C ALA A 366 0.55 30.50 -18.35
N VAL A 367 0.90 30.40 -19.64
CA VAL A 367 2.30 30.51 -20.11
C VAL A 367 2.70 31.99 -20.24
N PRO A 368 3.86 32.44 -19.71
CA PRO A 368 4.26 33.86 -19.71
C PRO A 368 4.34 34.56 -21.07
N SER A 369 4.49 33.80 -22.16
CA SER A 369 4.58 34.30 -23.53
C SER A 369 3.27 34.16 -24.32
N TRP A 370 2.14 34.00 -23.64
CA TRP A 370 0.86 33.82 -24.30
C TRP A 370 0.41 35.12 -25.00
N SER A 371 -0.12 34.96 -26.22
CA SER A 371 -0.83 36.01 -26.94
C SER A 371 -2.21 35.50 -27.36
N PRO A 372 -3.24 36.35 -27.42
CA PRO A 372 -4.57 35.96 -27.89
C PRO A 372 -4.50 35.31 -29.26
N ALA A 373 -5.25 34.23 -29.45
CA ALA A 373 -5.35 33.60 -30.76
C ALA A 373 -6.15 34.51 -31.71
N GLN A 374 -5.75 34.57 -32.98
CA GLN A 374 -6.55 35.22 -34.00
C GLN A 374 -7.78 34.33 -34.29
N GLY A 375 -8.99 34.81 -33.97
CA GLY A 375 -10.23 34.05 -34.12
C GLY A 375 -11.42 34.71 -33.41
N THR A 376 -12.51 33.95 -33.25
CA THR A 376 -13.68 34.30 -32.43
C THR A 376 -13.68 33.50 -31.12
N GLY A 377 -14.53 33.92 -30.17
CA GLY A 377 -14.78 33.18 -28.93
C GLY A 377 -13.75 33.41 -27.84
N VAL A 378 -13.79 32.53 -26.84
CA VAL A 378 -13.04 32.68 -25.59
C VAL A 378 -11.53 32.73 -25.80
N ALA A 379 -10.99 32.08 -26.84
CA ALA A 379 -9.57 32.11 -27.19
C ALA A 379 -9.07 33.47 -27.73
N SER A 380 -9.99 34.31 -28.22
CA SER A 380 -9.68 35.65 -28.76
C SER A 380 -9.71 36.76 -27.71
N LEU A 381 -10.32 36.50 -26.55
CA LEU A 381 -10.49 37.49 -25.48
C LEU A 381 -9.15 37.92 -24.90
N SER A 382 -8.98 39.21 -24.63
CA SER A 382 -7.88 39.71 -23.81
C SER A 382 -7.90 39.10 -22.40
N ALA A 383 -6.82 39.25 -21.64
CA ALA A 383 -6.74 38.72 -20.28
C ALA A 383 -7.83 39.28 -19.35
N SER A 384 -8.16 40.57 -19.46
CA SER A 384 -9.23 41.20 -18.67
C SER A 384 -10.61 40.73 -19.09
N GLU A 385 -10.87 40.62 -20.40
CA GLU A 385 -12.17 40.16 -20.90
C GLU A 385 -12.43 38.69 -20.53
N PHE A 386 -11.40 37.84 -20.63
CA PHE A 386 -11.51 36.44 -20.22
C PHE A 386 -11.83 36.30 -18.73
N ARG A 387 -11.21 37.10 -17.87
CA ARG A 387 -11.52 37.10 -16.43
C ARG A 387 -12.98 37.48 -16.16
N THR A 388 -13.48 38.51 -16.85
CA THR A 388 -14.89 38.92 -16.74
C THR A 388 -15.81 37.79 -17.22
N TRP A 389 -15.53 37.22 -18.40
CA TRP A 389 -16.30 36.11 -18.95
C TRP A 389 -16.31 34.90 -18.00
N TYR A 390 -15.14 34.53 -17.46
CA TYR A 390 -15.00 33.40 -16.54
C TYR A 390 -15.78 33.64 -15.25
N ALA A 391 -15.76 34.87 -14.71
CA ALA A 391 -16.53 35.22 -13.52
C ALA A 391 -18.04 35.11 -13.75
N GLU A 392 -18.53 35.50 -14.94
CA GLU A 392 -19.94 35.38 -15.32
C GLU A 392 -20.39 33.93 -15.52
N HIS A 393 -19.49 33.06 -15.98
CA HIS A 393 -19.80 31.66 -16.30
C HIS A 393 -19.33 30.66 -15.24
N ARG A 394 -18.79 31.14 -14.11
CA ARG A 394 -18.12 30.32 -13.10
C ARG A 394 -18.96 29.16 -12.59
N GLU A 395 -20.23 29.40 -12.26
CA GLU A 395 -21.12 28.36 -11.75
C GLU A 395 -21.36 27.25 -12.78
N ARG A 396 -21.51 27.63 -14.06
CA ARG A 396 -21.66 26.68 -15.18
C ARG A 396 -20.37 25.89 -15.43
N VAL A 397 -19.20 26.53 -15.29
CA VAL A 397 -17.90 25.85 -15.34
C VAL A 397 -17.80 24.81 -14.22
N GLU A 398 -18.05 25.22 -12.97
CA GLU A 398 -17.92 24.34 -11.80
C GLU A 398 -18.87 23.13 -11.87
N ASN A 399 -20.06 23.29 -12.46
CA ASN A 399 -21.07 22.24 -12.62
C ASN A 399 -20.99 21.45 -13.94
N CYS A 400 -20.02 21.73 -14.82
CA CYS A 400 -19.92 21.14 -16.16
C CYS A 400 -21.19 21.33 -17.01
N GLU A 401 -21.66 22.57 -17.10
CA GLU A 401 -22.87 22.98 -17.85
C GLU A 401 -22.58 23.88 -19.05
N LEU A 402 -21.29 24.09 -19.35
CA LEU A 402 -20.88 24.79 -20.58
C LEU A 402 -21.03 23.87 -21.79
N ASP A 403 -21.45 24.45 -22.91
CA ASP A 403 -21.42 23.83 -24.21
C ASP A 403 -20.43 24.52 -25.15
N ARG A 404 -20.40 24.10 -26.42
CA ARG A 404 -19.50 24.69 -27.42
C ARG A 404 -19.90 26.10 -27.83
N GLU A 405 -21.18 26.47 -27.75
CA GLU A 405 -21.65 27.80 -28.15
C GLU A 405 -21.16 28.84 -27.15
N ASP A 406 -21.10 28.49 -25.86
CA ASP A 406 -20.55 29.34 -24.81
C ASP A 406 -19.07 29.70 -25.01
N LEU A 407 -18.34 28.95 -25.84
CA LEU A 407 -16.90 29.13 -26.10
C LEU A 407 -16.58 29.86 -27.42
N GLN A 408 -17.55 30.09 -28.30
CA GLN A 408 -17.37 30.50 -29.72
C GLN A 408 -17.47 31.99 -30.04
#